data_AF-A0AAN4YTU7-F1
#
_entry.id   AF-A0AAN4YTU7-F1
#
_cell.length_a   1.000
_cell.length_b   1.000
_cell.length_c   1.000
_cell.angle_alpha   90.00
_cell.angle_beta   90.00
_cell.angle_gamma   90.00
#
_symmetry.space_group_name_H-M   'P 1'
#
loop_
_entity.id
_entity.type
_entity.pdbx_description
1 polymer ?
#
loop_
_entity_poly.entity_id
_entity_poly.type
_entity_poly.pdbx_seq_one_letter_code
_entity_poly.pdbx_strand_id
1 'polypeptide(L)'
;MLRPYRSPSTSLKQTYPPAKILTDAGVLLGLGVSSDSKVHGLAQEARWAGKFAGLSDREAIALVSTNIEAILGIGSKRTANGGEDSQRYRGDFVVWEGDPLRGEGSVVVSVQDGEKIADCWPDTSNVIL
;
A
#
# COMPACT_ATOMS: atom_id res chain seq x y z
N MET A 1 -59.32 4.87 17.68
CA MET A 1 -58.41 3.85 17.10
C MET A 1 -57.36 4.58 16.27
N LEU A 2 -56.17 4.83 16.83
CA LEU A 2 -55.08 5.54 16.15
C LEU A 2 -54.24 4.52 15.37
N ARG A 3 -54.05 4.74 14.07
CA ARG A 3 -53.15 3.90 13.26
C ARG A 3 -51.70 4.22 13.65
N PRO A 4 -50.83 3.22 13.88
CA PRO A 4 -49.43 3.49 14.17
C PRO A 4 -48.76 4.13 12.97
N TYR A 5 -48.00 5.20 13.22
CA TYR A 5 -47.16 5.85 12.23
C TYR A 5 -46.01 4.92 11.85
N ARG A 6 -46.03 4.39 10.61
CA ARG A 6 -44.91 3.64 10.05
C ARG A 6 -43.90 4.65 9.53
N SER A 7 -42.77 4.77 10.24
CA SER A 7 -41.64 5.58 9.79
C SER A 7 -41.23 5.15 8.37
N PRO A 8 -41.03 6.08 7.41
CA PRO A 8 -40.51 5.73 6.12
C PRO A 8 -39.11 5.13 6.32
N SER A 9 -38.88 3.93 5.79
CA SER A 9 -37.55 3.33 5.80
C SER A 9 -36.64 4.20 4.95
N THR A 10 -35.87 5.07 5.59
CA THR A 10 -34.73 5.71 4.96
C THR A 10 -33.80 4.58 4.54
N SER A 11 -33.82 4.26 3.24
CA SER A 11 -32.85 3.36 2.64
C SER A 11 -31.48 3.96 2.97
N LEU A 12 -30.74 3.33 3.88
CA LEU A 12 -29.41 3.76 4.25
C LEU A 12 -28.61 3.82 2.94
N LYS A 13 -28.27 5.03 2.47
CA LYS A 13 -27.27 5.17 1.40
C LYS A 13 -25.98 4.60 1.98
N GLN A 14 -25.71 3.34 1.67
CA GLN A 14 -24.45 2.68 2.01
C GLN A 14 -23.34 3.50 1.33
N THR A 15 -22.65 4.32 2.10
CA THR A 15 -21.51 5.08 1.60
C THR A 15 -20.33 4.13 1.63
N TYR A 16 -20.03 3.53 0.48
CA TYR A 16 -18.85 2.70 0.32
C TYR A 16 -17.60 3.59 0.30
N PRO A 17 -16.48 3.14 0.86
CA PRO A 17 -15.23 3.88 0.77
C PRO A 17 -14.82 4.00 -0.71
N PRO A 18 -14.20 5.12 -1.14
CA PRO A 18 -13.80 5.32 -2.54
C PRO A 18 -12.94 4.18 -3.09
N ALA A 19 -12.03 3.64 -2.26
CA ALA A 19 -11.21 2.49 -2.64
C ALA A 19 -12.07 1.29 -3.08
N LYS A 20 -13.16 0.97 -2.35
CA LYS A 20 -14.07 -0.11 -2.72
C LYS A 20 -14.74 0.13 -4.06
N ILE A 21 -15.26 1.34 -4.26
CA ILE A 21 -15.98 1.70 -5.49
C ILE A 21 -15.05 1.54 -6.71
N LEU A 22 -13.80 2.00 -6.57
CA LEU A 22 -12.80 1.92 -7.64
C LEU A 22 -12.32 0.50 -7.89
N THR A 23 -12.05 -0.29 -6.84
CA THR A 23 -11.62 -1.69 -7.01
C THR A 23 -12.73 -2.57 -7.58
N ASP A 24 -13.98 -2.40 -7.13
CA ASP A 24 -15.14 -3.13 -7.67
C ASP A 24 -15.36 -2.79 -9.16
N ALA A 25 -14.96 -1.59 -9.60
CA ALA A 25 -15.01 -1.16 -10.99
C ALA A 25 -13.77 -1.57 -11.83
N GLY A 26 -12.79 -2.26 -11.24
CA GLY A 26 -11.57 -2.68 -11.94
C GLY A 26 -10.58 -1.55 -12.22
N VAL A 27 -10.68 -0.42 -11.51
CA VAL A 27 -9.76 0.71 -11.68
C VAL A 27 -8.43 0.40 -10.99
N LEU A 28 -7.34 0.57 -11.73
CA LEU A 28 -5.98 0.54 -11.15
C LEU A 28 -5.78 1.78 -10.28
N LEU A 29 -5.56 1.58 -8.98
CA LEU A 29 -5.42 2.66 -8.01
C LEU A 29 -4.17 2.48 -7.14
N GLY A 30 -3.61 3.61 -6.70
CA GLY A 30 -2.57 3.64 -5.70
C GLY A 30 -2.82 4.74 -4.67
N LEU A 31 -2.16 4.63 -3.52
CA LEU A 31 -2.20 5.62 -2.45
C LEU A 31 -0.92 6.45 -2.47
N GLY A 32 -1.09 7.77 -2.45
CA GLY A 32 -0.01 8.72 -2.31
C GLY A 32 -0.26 9.64 -1.12
N VAL A 33 0.81 10.10 -0.49
CA VAL A 33 0.79 11.19 0.50
C VAL A 33 1.48 12.40 -0.10
N SER A 34 1.03 13.60 0.25
CA SER A 34 1.58 14.85 -0.30
C SER A 34 2.85 15.35 0.42
N SER A 35 3.31 14.66 1.46
CA SER A 35 4.40 15.12 2.34
C SER A 35 5.34 13.96 2.66
N ASP A 36 6.64 14.18 2.49
CA ASP A 36 7.70 13.19 2.71
C ASP A 36 7.70 12.68 4.16
N SER A 37 7.42 13.56 5.13
CA SER A 37 7.31 13.18 6.55
C SER A 37 6.21 12.17 6.87
N LYS A 38 5.27 11.94 5.94
CA LYS A 38 4.16 10.99 6.09
C LYS A 38 4.38 9.68 5.34
N VAL A 39 5.46 9.55 4.57
CA VAL A 39 5.76 8.34 3.78
C VAL A 39 5.83 7.10 4.65
N HIS A 40 6.39 7.19 5.86
CA HIS A 40 6.49 6.07 6.79
C HIS A 40 5.12 5.48 7.20
N GLY A 41 4.05 6.27 7.12
CA GLY A 41 2.68 5.83 7.42
C GLY A 41 1.97 5.13 6.27
N LEU A 42 2.51 5.15 5.05
CA LEU A 42 1.81 4.67 3.84
C LEU A 42 1.38 3.21 3.93
N ALA A 43 2.20 2.33 4.52
CA ALA A 43 1.84 0.93 4.73
C ALA A 43 0.60 0.79 5.63
N GLN A 44 0.49 1.64 6.65
CA GLN A 44 -0.67 1.66 7.52
C GLN A 44 -1.90 2.21 6.79
N GLU A 45 -1.76 3.27 6.00
CA GLU A 45 -2.86 3.78 5.16
C GLU A 45 -3.36 2.72 4.16
N ALA A 46 -2.45 1.97 3.56
CA ALA A 46 -2.76 0.86 2.67
C ALA A 46 -3.56 -0.24 3.38
N ARG A 47 -3.19 -0.58 4.62
CA ARG A 47 -3.96 -1.50 5.46
C ARG A 47 -5.38 -0.99 5.71
N TRP A 48 -5.53 0.28 6.10
CA TRP A 48 -6.84 0.87 6.38
C TRP A 48 -7.72 0.85 5.12
N ALA A 49 -7.18 1.28 3.98
CA ALA A 49 -7.87 1.24 2.71
C ALA A 49 -8.28 -0.19 2.32
N GLY A 50 -7.34 -1.15 2.43
CA GLY A 50 -7.59 -2.56 2.11
C GLY A 50 -8.69 -3.17 2.97
N LYS A 51 -8.64 -2.95 4.29
CA LYS A 51 -9.67 -3.44 5.23
C LYS A 51 -11.06 -2.93 4.87
N PHE A 52 -11.20 -1.63 4.56
CA PHE A 52 -12.50 -1.05 4.25
C PHE A 52 -12.99 -1.38 2.83
N ALA A 53 -12.07 -1.65 1.91
CA ALA A 53 -12.40 -2.08 0.56
C ALA A 53 -12.62 -3.60 0.41
N GLY A 54 -12.24 -4.39 1.43
CA GLY A 54 -12.32 -5.85 1.37
C GLY A 54 -11.21 -6.48 0.53
N LEU A 55 -10.05 -5.83 0.46
CA LEU A 55 -8.88 -6.29 -0.26
C LEU A 55 -8.09 -7.31 0.56
N SER A 56 -7.45 -8.24 -0.13
CA SER A 56 -6.42 -9.10 0.46
C SER A 56 -5.17 -8.28 0.86
N ASP A 57 -4.34 -8.84 1.74
CA ASP A 57 -3.07 -8.21 2.14
C ASP A 57 -2.17 -7.89 0.93
N ARG A 58 -2.16 -8.78 -0.08
CA ARG A 58 -1.40 -8.57 -1.32
C ARG A 58 -1.91 -7.37 -2.11
N GLU A 59 -3.23 -7.24 -2.24
CA GLU A 59 -3.87 -6.12 -2.94
C GLU A 59 -3.71 -4.82 -2.16
N ALA A 60 -3.79 -4.87 -0.82
CA ALA A 60 -3.54 -3.73 0.05
C ALA A 60 -2.11 -3.22 -0.13
N ILE A 61 -1.10 -4.09 -0.08
CA ILE A 61 0.30 -3.66 -0.29
C ILE A 61 0.54 -3.15 -1.72
N ALA A 62 -0.16 -3.69 -2.72
CA ALA A 62 -0.06 -3.24 -4.10
C ALA A 62 -0.46 -1.76 -4.26
N LEU A 63 -1.37 -1.25 -3.41
CA LEU A 63 -1.79 0.16 -3.41
C LEU A 63 -0.62 1.13 -3.22
N VAL A 64 0.43 0.72 -2.51
CA VAL A 64 1.61 1.56 -2.20
C VAL A 64 2.89 1.02 -2.84
N SER A 65 2.77 0.07 -3.77
CA SER A 65 3.91 -0.55 -4.44
C SER A 65 3.63 -0.75 -5.93
N THR A 66 3.31 -1.98 -6.35
CA THR A 66 3.24 -2.38 -7.76
C THR A 66 2.19 -1.62 -8.57
N ASN A 67 1.10 -1.15 -7.96
CA ASN A 67 0.12 -0.33 -8.68
C ASN A 67 0.70 1.05 -9.02
N ILE A 68 1.49 1.65 -8.15
CA ILE A 68 2.16 2.93 -8.41
C ILE A 68 3.15 2.75 -9.56
N GLU A 69 3.93 1.67 -9.54
CA GLU A 69 4.88 1.37 -10.61
C GLU A 69 4.20 1.15 -11.97
N ALA A 70 3.03 0.51 -11.98
CA ALA A 70 2.22 0.32 -13.17
C ALA A 70 1.60 1.64 -13.66
N ILE A 71 1.06 2.47 -12.76
CA ILE A 71 0.51 3.80 -13.08
C ILE A 71 1.59 4.71 -13.67
N LEU A 72 2.81 4.66 -13.14
CA LEU A 72 3.94 5.47 -13.60
C LEU A 72 4.67 4.85 -14.80
N GLY A 73 4.33 3.63 -15.22
CA GLY A 73 4.96 2.95 -16.35
C GLY A 73 6.41 2.51 -16.11
N ILE A 74 6.82 2.35 -14.85
CA ILE A 74 8.21 2.00 -14.46
C ILE A 74 8.42 0.51 -14.16
N GLY A 75 7.35 -0.26 -13.93
CA GLY A 75 7.46 -1.68 -13.55
C GLY A 75 7.91 -2.65 -14.65
N SER A 76 7.78 -2.25 -15.91
CA SER A 76 7.99 -3.07 -17.11
C SER A 76 9.45 -3.46 -17.39
N LYS A 77 10.42 -2.79 -16.77
CA LYS A 77 11.86 -3.07 -16.98
C LYS A 77 12.34 -4.36 -16.30
N ARG A 78 11.54 -4.95 -15.40
CA ARG A 78 11.90 -6.14 -14.62
C ARG A 78 11.82 -7.46 -15.40
N THR A 79 11.03 -7.53 -16.47
CA THR A 79 10.74 -8.77 -17.21
C THR A 79 11.39 -8.86 -18.59
N ALA A 80 12.07 -7.81 -19.07
CA ALA A 80 12.56 -7.73 -20.45
C ALA A 80 13.86 -8.50 -20.73
N ASN A 81 14.59 -8.95 -19.71
CA ASN A 81 15.89 -9.62 -19.88
C ASN A 81 15.79 -11.09 -19.47
N GLY A 82 15.11 -11.90 -20.31
CA GLY A 82 15.02 -13.36 -20.16
C GLY A 82 16.30 -14.11 -20.52
N GLY A 83 17.44 -13.73 -19.92
CA GLY A 83 18.69 -14.49 -19.95
C GLY A 83 18.93 -15.26 -18.65
N GLU A 84 19.98 -16.09 -18.60
CA GLU A 84 20.38 -16.98 -17.47
C GLU A 84 20.50 -16.30 -16.07
N ASP A 85 20.34 -14.98 -15.99
CA ASP A 85 20.36 -14.13 -14.79
C ASP A 85 18.94 -13.91 -14.21
N SER A 86 17.95 -14.70 -14.66
CA SER A 86 16.52 -14.63 -14.29
C SER A 86 16.20 -15.01 -12.83
N GLN A 87 17.22 -15.30 -12.02
CA GLN A 87 17.05 -15.60 -10.59
C GLN A 87 17.22 -14.38 -9.67
N ARG A 88 17.69 -13.24 -10.17
CA ARG A 88 17.82 -12.01 -9.36
C ARG A 88 16.57 -11.15 -9.48
N TYR A 89 15.95 -10.83 -8.35
CA TYR A 89 15.00 -9.73 -8.29
C TYR A 89 15.74 -8.45 -8.70
N ARG A 90 15.20 -7.75 -9.70
CA ARG A 90 15.66 -6.43 -10.12
C ARG A 90 14.62 -5.43 -9.69
N GLY A 91 15.02 -4.31 -9.12
CA GLY A 91 14.10 -3.27 -8.66
C GLY A 91 14.28 -2.92 -7.19
N ASP A 92 13.62 -1.83 -6.81
CA ASP A 92 13.65 -1.31 -5.45
C ASP A 92 12.81 -2.19 -4.52
N PHE A 93 13.24 -2.31 -3.27
CA PHE A 93 12.47 -2.99 -2.23
C PHE A 93 12.77 -2.44 -0.85
N VAL A 94 11.84 -2.69 0.07
CA VAL A 94 11.96 -2.34 1.48
C VAL A 94 11.85 -3.60 2.32
N VAL A 95 12.72 -3.73 3.32
CA VAL A 95 12.66 -4.81 4.30
C VAL A 95 12.03 -4.27 5.57
N TRP A 96 11.05 -5.02 6.06
CA TRP A 96 10.33 -4.72 7.29
C TRP A 96 10.67 -5.75 8.35
N GLU A 97 10.83 -5.30 9.59
CA GLU A 97 10.69 -6.15 10.76
C GLU A 97 9.20 -6.21 11.11
N GLY A 98 8.63 -7.42 11.17
CA GLY A 98 7.20 -7.62 11.39
C GLY A 98 6.35 -7.45 10.11
N ASP A 99 5.03 -7.38 10.31
CA ASP A 99 4.07 -7.24 9.21
C ASP A 99 3.69 -5.74 9.00
N PRO A 100 4.03 -5.13 7.85
CA PRO A 100 3.69 -3.73 7.56
C PRO A 100 2.18 -3.44 7.59
N LEU A 101 1.34 -4.46 7.42
CA LEU A 101 -0.12 -4.36 7.46
C LEU A 101 -0.70 -4.65 8.84
N ARG A 102 0.10 -4.77 9.90
CA ARG A 102 -0.42 -5.00 11.27
C ARG A 102 -0.11 -3.87 12.25
N GLY A 103 0.58 -2.83 11.79
CA GLY A 103 0.90 -1.65 12.60
C GLY A 103 2.08 -1.85 13.55
N GLU A 104 2.67 -3.04 13.54
CA GLU A 104 3.91 -3.41 14.22
C GLU A 104 5.12 -3.42 13.28
N GLY A 105 4.89 -3.33 11.97
CA GLY A 105 5.93 -3.30 10.97
C GLY A 105 6.80 -2.05 11.05
N SER A 106 8.11 -2.21 11.23
CA SER A 106 9.10 -1.13 11.10
C SER A 106 9.96 -1.36 9.87
N VAL A 107 10.21 -0.30 9.08
CA VAL A 107 11.23 -0.38 8.03
C VAL A 107 12.58 -0.56 8.69
N VAL A 108 13.38 -1.50 8.19
CA VAL A 108 14.76 -1.74 8.65
C VAL A 108 15.75 -1.25 7.61
N VAL A 109 15.49 -1.53 6.33
CA VAL A 109 16.34 -1.07 5.23
C VAL A 109 15.52 -0.84 3.96
N SER A 110 15.92 0.18 3.21
CA SER A 110 15.45 0.42 1.84
C SER A 110 16.61 0.20 0.86
N VAL A 111 16.35 -0.53 -0.21
CA VAL A 111 17.35 -0.93 -1.21
C VAL A 111 16.88 -0.46 -2.58
N GLN A 112 17.76 0.28 -3.27
CA GLN A 112 17.58 0.65 -4.66
C GLN A 112 18.19 -0.41 -5.59
N ASP A 113 17.60 -0.58 -6.76
CA ASP A 113 18.13 -1.47 -7.81
C ASP A 113 19.61 -1.18 -8.09
N GLY A 114 20.42 -2.24 -8.21
CA GLY A 114 21.89 -2.13 -8.26
C GLY A 114 22.60 -2.14 -6.90
N GLU A 115 21.97 -2.76 -5.89
CA GLU A 115 22.54 -3.11 -4.57
C GLU A 115 23.00 -1.92 -3.71
N LYS A 116 22.43 -0.74 -3.94
CA LYS A 116 22.69 0.43 -3.10
C LYS A 116 21.66 0.49 -1.98
N ILE A 117 22.13 0.35 -0.73
CA ILE A 117 21.35 0.73 0.44
C ILE A 117 21.02 2.21 0.30
N ALA A 118 19.74 2.52 0.21
CA ALA A 118 19.27 3.89 0.12
C ALA A 118 19.18 4.52 1.51
N ASP A 119 18.69 3.76 2.49
CA ASP A 119 18.51 4.22 3.87
C ASP A 119 18.30 3.05 4.83
N CYS A 120 18.63 3.24 6.11
CA CYS A 120 18.58 2.24 7.19
C CYS A 120 17.90 2.81 8.43
N TRP A 121 17.12 1.98 9.14
CA TRP A 121 16.48 2.37 10.39
C TRP A 121 16.62 1.31 11.50
N PRO A 122 16.73 1.74 12.78
CA PRO A 122 16.92 3.12 13.20
C PRO A 122 18.31 3.64 12.79
N ASP A 123 18.41 4.90 12.39
CA ASP A 123 19.71 5.53 12.15
C ASP A 123 20.44 5.69 13.49
N THR A 124 21.38 4.79 13.75
CA THR A 124 22.16 4.79 15.00
C THR A 124 23.41 5.67 14.91
N SER A 125 23.62 6.39 13.79
CA SER A 125 24.86 7.15 13.58
C SER A 125 25.04 8.33 14.55
N ASN A 126 24.04 8.67 15.37
CA ASN A 126 24.09 9.74 16.37
C ASN A 126 23.46 9.37 17.72
N VAL A 127 23.41 8.09 18.11
CA VAL A 127 22.98 7.72 19.46
C VAL A 127 24.17 7.91 20.42
N ILE A 128 24.20 9.04 21.12
CA ILE A 128 24.98 9.18 22.36
C ILE A 128 24.20 8.44 23.45
N LEU A 129 24.74 7.31 23.91
CA LEU A 129 24.32 6.64 25.15
C LEU A 129 24.90 7.36 26.37
#